data_AF-A0AAD4QUV7-F1
#
_entry.id   AF-A0AAD4QUV7-F1
#
_cell.length_a   1.000
_cell.length_b   1.000
_cell.length_c   1.000
_cell.angle_alpha   90.00
_cell.angle_beta   90.00
_cell.angle_gamma   90.00
#
_symmetry.space_group_name_H-M   'P 1'
#
loop_
_entity.id
_entity.type
_entity.pdbx_description
1 polymer ?
#
loop_
_entity_poly.entity_id
_entity_poly.type
_entity_poly.pdbx_seq_one_letter_code
_entity_poly.pdbx_strand_id
1 'polypeptide(L)'
;MVVIDEAAKQRDEPPPHGRIGMSTAWRITDGVPGRMMEYRKRALHPGAAIGVHPIDHERSLCRRLRRGRGRLRRQDREAQARHDRLSLRWRTGRYPPDRQGAARPHHQLSAREGSPAMISRRTLLAASATLAFTPGTAVSRTVSKGEVAETMKRATRFMVEKLAYRGGYLWSYLPDRSRVWGELEAYKTMVWVQPPGTATMGHLYLDAYSATGDDYYYQAAAKAAEALIAGQLPKGGWNYFIDFGGPASTKRWYDTIGRNAWRMEEFQHHWGNATFDDQGTGEAIRLLIRIYAEKRERRFKAGLDKAIGFILASQLPNGGWPQRWPRVPAGGLHGHPDYTASSPSTTASSTTISMCC
;
A
#
# COMPACT_ATOMS: atom_id res chain seq x y z
N MET A 1 -17.15 19.87 -5.81
CA MET A 1 -15.73 20.11 -6.16
C MET A 1 -15.28 21.37 -5.44
N VAL A 2 -14.28 21.29 -4.55
CA VAL A 2 -13.75 22.47 -3.85
C VAL A 2 -12.57 22.98 -4.67
N VAL A 3 -12.68 24.18 -5.24
CA VAL A 3 -11.57 24.87 -5.92
C VAL A 3 -10.85 25.70 -4.87
N ILE A 4 -9.54 25.50 -4.75
CA ILE A 4 -8.71 26.17 -3.73
C ILE A 4 -7.71 27.06 -4.45
N ASP A 5 -7.78 28.36 -4.20
CA ASP A 5 -6.76 29.30 -4.64
C ASP A 5 -5.49 29.12 -3.80
N GLU A 6 -4.40 28.73 -4.45
CA GLU A 6 -3.10 28.51 -3.80
C GLU A 6 -2.55 29.81 -3.19
N ALA A 7 -2.77 30.97 -3.83
CA ALA A 7 -2.28 32.25 -3.33
C ALA A 7 -2.94 32.63 -1.99
N ALA A 8 -4.25 32.38 -1.87
CA ALA A 8 -5.01 32.62 -0.64
C ALA A 8 -4.60 31.70 0.53
N LYS A 9 -3.87 30.61 0.26
CA LYS A 9 -3.42 29.64 1.28
C LYS A 9 -1.95 29.80 1.67
N GLN A 10 -1.27 30.78 1.10
CA GLN A 10 0.11 31.10 1.39
C GLN A 10 0.24 31.79 2.76
N ARG A 11 1.15 31.30 3.60
CA ARG A 11 1.52 31.93 4.87
C ARG A 11 3.00 31.81 5.11
N ASP A 12 3.64 32.90 5.49
CA ASP A 12 5.00 32.85 6.01
C ASP A 12 4.97 32.52 7.50
N GLU A 13 5.56 31.39 7.88
CA GLU A 13 5.62 30.91 9.26
C GLU A 13 6.95 30.19 9.52
N PRO A 14 7.45 30.20 10.78
CA PRO A 14 8.62 29.41 11.15
C PRO A 14 8.41 27.92 10.83
N PRO A 15 9.45 27.19 10.39
CA PRO A 15 9.33 25.77 10.16
C PRO A 15 9.16 25.02 11.50
N PRO A 16 8.53 23.86 11.52
CA PRO A 16 8.26 23.09 12.74
C PRO A 16 9.49 22.39 13.34
N HIS A 17 10.69 22.69 12.83
CA HIS A 17 11.96 22.08 13.20
C HIS A 17 12.69 22.96 14.21
N GLY A 18 12.14 23.03 15.42
CA GLY A 18 12.64 23.93 16.46
C GLY A 18 12.40 25.43 16.18
N ARG A 19 11.56 25.76 15.19
CA ARG A 19 11.23 27.14 14.79
C ARG A 19 12.45 27.98 14.36
N ILE A 20 13.46 27.32 13.81
CA ILE A 20 14.71 27.96 13.36
C ILE A 20 14.56 28.43 11.90
N GLY A 21 14.61 29.75 11.70
CA GLY A 21 14.46 30.43 10.40
C GLY A 21 13.01 30.57 9.94
N MET A 22 12.81 30.92 8.67
CA MET A 22 11.49 31.20 8.09
C MET A 22 11.14 30.29 6.90
N SER A 23 9.85 30.18 6.62
CA SER A 23 9.38 29.43 5.47
C SER A 23 8.03 29.91 4.99
N THR A 24 7.77 29.74 3.70
CA THR A 24 6.44 29.92 3.12
C THR A 24 5.73 28.57 3.10
N ALA A 25 4.58 28.48 3.74
CA ALA A 25 3.73 27.31 3.80
C ALA A 25 2.42 27.53 3.04
N TRP A 26 1.96 26.50 2.35
CA TRP A 26 0.63 26.46 1.73
C TRP A 26 -0.16 25.32 2.36
N ARG A 27 -1.23 25.67 3.06
CA ARG A 27 -2.13 24.69 3.71
C ARG A 27 -3.25 24.35 2.75
N ILE A 28 -2.95 23.43 1.83
CA ILE A 28 -3.78 23.19 0.64
C ILE A 28 -5.15 22.64 1.01
N THR A 29 -5.28 21.87 2.10
CA THR A 29 -6.52 21.16 2.43
C THR A 29 -7.16 21.62 3.74
N ASP A 30 -6.69 22.70 4.35
CA ASP A 30 -7.13 23.14 5.69
C ASP A 30 -8.61 23.54 5.80
N GLY A 31 -9.24 23.89 4.68
CA GLY A 31 -10.65 24.25 4.58
C GLY A 31 -11.57 23.11 4.13
N VAL A 32 -11.05 21.90 3.91
CA VAL A 32 -11.86 20.75 3.48
C VAL A 32 -12.53 20.11 4.70
N PRO A 33 -13.88 20.07 4.78
CA PRO A 33 -14.60 19.42 5.88
C PRO A 33 -14.36 17.90 5.90
N GLY A 34 -14.28 17.31 7.10
CA GLY A 34 -14.18 15.85 7.27
C GLY A 34 -12.87 15.20 6.78
N ARG A 35 -11.80 15.98 6.55
CA ARG A 35 -10.53 15.43 6.08
C ARG A 35 -9.81 14.62 7.16
N MET A 36 -9.28 13.46 6.78
CA MET A 36 -8.42 12.64 7.64
C MET A 36 -6.92 12.90 7.43
N MET A 37 -6.56 13.64 6.37
CA MET A 37 -5.16 13.95 6.03
C MET A 37 -5.04 15.39 5.53
N GLU A 38 -3.93 16.05 5.89
CA GLU A 38 -3.66 17.43 5.45
C GLU A 38 -2.43 17.49 4.54
N TYR A 39 -2.67 17.85 3.28
CA TYR A 39 -1.62 18.20 2.34
C TYR A 39 -1.12 19.62 2.59
N ARG A 40 0.20 19.73 2.78
CA ARG A 40 0.91 21.01 2.89
C ARG A 40 2.08 21.04 1.93
N LYS A 41 2.26 22.16 1.24
CA LYS A 41 3.50 22.49 0.53
C LYS A 41 4.28 23.47 1.39
N ARG A 42 5.62 23.39 1.40
CA ARG A 42 6.47 24.35 2.13
C ARG A 42 7.74 24.64 1.34
N ALA A 43 8.06 25.93 1.22
CA ALA A 43 9.33 26.44 0.71
C ALA A 43 10.10 27.04 1.88
N LEU A 44 11.28 26.50 2.16
CA LEU A 44 12.13 26.98 3.25
C LEU A 44 12.95 28.18 2.76
N HIS A 45 13.01 29.24 3.56
CA HIS A 45 13.85 30.39 3.27
C HIS A 45 15.31 30.07 3.63
N PRO A 46 16.29 30.81 3.09
CA PRO A 46 17.68 30.68 3.51
C PRO A 46 17.84 30.79 5.04
N GLY A 47 18.60 29.86 5.63
CA GLY A 47 18.80 29.80 7.09
C GLY A 47 17.76 29.00 7.87
N ALA A 48 16.70 28.50 7.22
CA ALA A 48 15.68 27.67 7.87
C ALA A 48 16.12 26.22 8.08
N ALA A 49 15.81 25.66 9.26
CA ALA A 49 16.21 24.31 9.62
C ALA A 49 15.29 23.23 9.01
N ILE A 50 15.87 22.04 8.79
CA ILE A 50 15.18 20.79 8.48
C ILE A 50 15.64 19.77 9.51
N GLY A 51 14.73 19.13 10.24
CA GLY A 51 15.12 18.18 11.27
C GLY A 51 13.97 17.33 11.80
N VAL A 52 14.14 16.86 13.04
CA VAL A 52 13.08 16.18 13.79
C VAL A 52 11.92 17.15 13.94
N HIS A 53 10.71 16.64 13.72
CA HIS A 53 9.48 17.38 13.82
C HIS A 53 8.73 16.84 15.04
N PRO A 54 8.90 17.45 16.23
CA PRO A 54 8.02 17.17 17.36
C PRO A 54 6.62 17.62 16.95
N ILE A 55 5.65 16.72 17.00
CA ILE A 55 4.23 17.05 16.81
C ILE A 55 3.48 16.48 18.00
N ASP A 56 2.63 17.30 18.57
CA ASP A 56 1.63 17.00 19.58
C ASP A 56 0.38 16.29 19.00
N HIS A 57 0.44 15.85 17.73
CA HIS A 57 -0.64 15.17 17.01
C HIS A 57 -0.12 14.38 15.79
N GLU A 58 -0.87 13.36 15.36
CA GLU A 58 -0.45 12.39 14.34
C GLU A 58 -0.49 12.99 12.91
N ARG A 59 0.66 13.03 12.22
CA ARG A 59 0.77 13.48 10.82
C ARG A 59 1.88 12.74 10.07
N SER A 60 1.54 12.11 8.94
CA SER A 60 2.51 11.54 7.99
C SER A 60 3.03 12.62 7.03
N LEU A 61 4.35 12.76 6.91
CA LEU A 61 4.97 13.83 6.13
C LEU A 61 5.89 13.29 5.02
N CYS A 62 5.51 13.52 3.77
CA CYS A 62 6.37 13.23 2.61
C CYS A 62 7.00 14.54 2.08
N ARG A 63 8.34 14.61 2.03
CA ARG A 63 9.07 15.81 1.57
C ARG A 63 9.76 15.57 0.22
N ARG A 64 9.56 16.48 -0.74
CA ARG A 64 10.37 16.56 -1.97
C ARG A 64 11.17 17.86 -1.95
N LEU A 65 12.48 17.76 -1.69
CA LEU A 65 13.41 18.90 -1.75
C LEU A 65 13.71 19.25 -3.21
N ARG A 66 13.45 20.49 -3.62
CA ARG A 66 13.71 20.93 -5.01
C ARG A 66 15.15 21.44 -5.22
N ARG A 67 15.74 22.24 -4.31
CA ARG A 67 17.16 22.70 -4.29
C ARG A 67 17.53 23.29 -2.90
N GLY A 68 18.79 23.17 -2.46
CA GLY A 68 19.32 23.83 -1.24
C GLY A 68 20.76 23.42 -0.88
N ARG A 69 21.49 24.25 -0.12
CA ARG A 69 22.77 23.91 0.54
C ARG A 69 22.59 23.99 2.05
N GLY A 70 23.11 23.03 2.80
CA GLY A 70 22.93 22.98 4.26
C GLY A 70 24.02 22.16 4.95
N ARG A 71 24.17 22.35 6.26
CA ARG A 71 25.00 21.47 7.11
C ARG A 71 24.08 20.47 7.80
N LEU A 72 24.46 19.20 7.76
CA LEU A 72 23.77 18.14 8.51
C LEU A 72 24.55 17.88 9.79
N ARG A 73 23.89 18.00 10.96
CA ARG A 73 24.43 17.57 12.25
C ARG A 73 23.67 16.34 12.73
N ARG A 74 24.36 15.21 12.87
CA ARG A 74 23.85 14.00 13.52
C ARG A 74 24.86 13.67 14.62
N GLN A 75 24.37 13.57 15.87
CA GLN A 75 25.09 13.10 17.07
C GLN A 75 26.62 12.98 16.86
N ASP A 76 27.27 14.14 16.93
CA ASP A 76 28.73 14.35 16.96
C ASP A 76 29.56 14.18 15.66
N ARG A 77 28.96 14.36 14.47
CA ARG A 77 29.75 14.68 13.24
C ARG A 77 29.09 15.78 12.40
N GLU A 78 29.88 16.79 11.99
CA GLU A 78 29.49 17.80 11.00
C GLU A 78 29.90 17.35 9.58
N ALA A 79 28.95 17.36 8.64
CA ALA A 79 29.26 17.18 7.22
C ALA A 79 28.68 18.33 6.38
N GLN A 80 29.48 18.84 5.45
CA GLN A 80 29.13 19.97 4.59
C GLN A 80 28.57 19.46 3.27
N ALA A 81 27.27 19.68 3.02
CA ALA A 81 26.62 19.23 1.79
C ALA A 81 26.50 20.38 0.78
N ARG A 82 27.20 20.28 -0.36
CA ARG A 82 26.99 21.14 -1.54
C ARG A 82 26.20 20.38 -2.60
N HIS A 83 25.22 21.06 -3.19
CA HIS A 83 24.28 20.47 -4.15
C HIS A 83 24.65 20.88 -5.57
N ASP A 84 25.59 20.14 -6.17
CA ASP A 84 25.60 19.93 -7.61
C ASP A 84 25.43 18.41 -7.84
N ARG A 85 24.17 18.02 -8.07
CA ARG A 85 23.62 16.65 -8.26
C ARG A 85 23.57 15.73 -7.02
N LEU A 86 22.53 15.90 -6.18
CA LEU A 86 21.86 14.73 -5.57
C LEU A 86 20.70 14.31 -6.49
N SER A 87 21.03 13.55 -7.53
CA SER A 87 20.13 12.50 -8.00
C SER A 87 20.49 11.25 -7.20
N LEU A 88 19.54 10.63 -6.50
CA LEU A 88 19.63 9.20 -6.22
C LEU A 88 19.62 8.49 -7.59
N ARG A 89 20.82 8.25 -8.13
CA ARG A 89 21.03 7.46 -9.35
C ARG A 89 21.35 6.04 -8.91
N TRP A 90 20.53 5.12 -9.37
CA TRP A 90 20.89 3.73 -9.57
C TRP A 90 22.22 3.65 -10.32
N ARG A 91 23.21 2.95 -9.77
CA ARG A 91 24.34 2.44 -10.55
C ARG A 91 23.81 1.26 -11.36
N THR A 92 23.47 1.49 -12.62
CA THR A 92 23.56 0.42 -13.62
C THR A 92 25.03 0.09 -13.76
N GLY A 93 25.43 -1.11 -13.33
CA GLY A 93 26.78 -1.62 -13.59
C GLY A 93 27.05 -1.61 -15.09
N ARG A 94 28.19 -1.05 -15.50
CA ARG A 94 28.86 -1.45 -16.74
C ARG A 94 30.16 -2.13 -16.35
N TYR A 95 30.30 -3.33 -16.91
CA TYR A 95 31.49 -4.17 -16.96
C TYR A 95 32.68 -3.40 -17.60
N PRO A 96 33.94 -3.76 -17.26
CA PRO A 96 35.14 -3.19 -17.87
C PRO A 96 35.39 -3.72 -19.30
N PRO A 97 36.20 -3.03 -20.14
CA PRO A 97 36.52 -3.46 -21.50
C PRO A 97 37.74 -4.38 -21.60
N ASP A 98 37.81 -5.02 -22.77
CA ASP A 98 38.90 -5.75 -23.43
C ASP A 98 39.14 -7.24 -23.14
N ARG A 99 38.67 -8.08 -24.09
CA ARG A 99 39.51 -9.01 -24.86
C ARG A 99 38.84 -9.39 -26.20
N GLN A 100 39.71 -9.55 -27.19
CA GLN A 100 39.50 -9.71 -28.64
C GLN A 100 38.67 -10.94 -29.06
N GLY A 101 38.01 -10.86 -30.22
CA GLY A 101 37.59 -12.06 -30.98
C GLY A 101 36.43 -11.91 -31.98
N ALA A 102 36.79 -11.70 -33.26
CA ALA A 102 36.14 -12.21 -34.48
C ALA A 102 34.68 -11.84 -34.90
N ALA A 103 34.61 -10.92 -35.86
CA ALA A 103 34.05 -11.06 -37.24
C ALA A 103 32.57 -11.44 -37.55
N ARG A 104 31.88 -10.44 -38.18
CA ARG A 104 30.94 -10.46 -39.36
C ARG A 104 29.46 -10.90 -39.18
N PRO A 105 28.52 -10.50 -40.10
CA PRO A 105 28.24 -9.13 -40.57
C PRO A 105 26.73 -8.76 -40.64
N HIS A 106 26.51 -7.44 -40.70
CA HIS A 106 25.38 -6.60 -41.17
C HIS A 106 24.09 -7.19 -41.78
N HIS A 107 22.96 -6.60 -41.36
CA HIS A 107 21.90 -6.15 -42.29
C HIS A 107 21.38 -4.75 -41.90
N GLN A 108 21.40 -3.85 -42.88
CA GLN A 108 20.95 -2.45 -42.85
C GLN A 108 19.43 -2.36 -43.02
N LEU A 109 18.79 -1.41 -42.32
CA LEU A 109 17.63 -0.69 -42.86
C LEU A 109 17.75 0.80 -42.50
N SER A 110 17.68 1.61 -43.55
CA SER A 110 17.91 3.07 -43.58
C SER A 110 16.61 3.82 -43.28
N ALA A 111 16.69 4.88 -42.48
CA ALA A 111 15.71 5.97 -42.49
C ALA A 111 16.47 7.29 -42.73
N ARG A 112 16.18 7.93 -43.87
CA ARG A 112 16.71 9.26 -44.24
C ARG A 112 15.95 10.34 -43.47
N GLU A 113 16.67 11.15 -42.71
CA GLU A 113 16.20 12.43 -42.20
C GLU A 113 16.40 13.53 -43.26
N GLY A 114 15.35 14.29 -43.53
CA GLY A 114 15.42 15.56 -44.25
C GLY A 114 14.76 16.65 -43.40
N SER A 115 15.43 17.79 -43.24
CA SER A 115 14.91 19.04 -42.66
C SER A 115 15.02 20.15 -43.71
N PRO A 116 14.44 21.36 -43.50
CA PRO A 116 13.02 21.69 -43.44
C PRO A 116 12.67 22.81 -44.45
N ALA A 117 11.42 22.89 -44.93
CA ALA A 117 10.96 24.05 -45.69
C ALA A 117 10.18 25.01 -44.77
N MET A 118 10.67 26.25 -44.66
CA MET A 118 9.99 27.35 -43.97
C MET A 118 8.69 27.71 -44.68
N ILE A 119 7.56 27.64 -43.99
CA ILE A 119 6.28 28.17 -44.46
C ILE A 119 5.84 29.28 -43.51
N SER A 120 5.66 30.46 -44.09
CA SER A 120 5.36 31.74 -43.43
C SER A 120 4.00 31.74 -42.72
N ARG A 121 3.95 32.35 -41.52
CA ARG A 121 2.82 32.40 -40.57
C ARG A 121 1.58 33.20 -40.99
N ARG A 122 1.36 33.48 -42.28
CA ARG A 122 0.33 34.47 -42.70
C ARG A 122 -0.82 33.98 -43.57
N THR A 123 -0.98 32.67 -43.76
CA THR A 123 -2.10 32.16 -44.59
C THR A 123 -2.58 30.83 -44.05
N LEU A 124 -3.55 30.88 -43.11
CA LEU A 124 -4.54 29.84 -42.83
C LEU A 124 -5.57 30.38 -41.83
N LEU A 125 -6.29 31.41 -42.27
CA LEU A 125 -7.54 31.89 -41.68
C LEU A 125 -8.56 31.79 -42.81
N ALA A 126 -9.44 30.78 -42.74
CA ALA A 126 -10.70 30.59 -43.47
C ALA A 126 -10.89 29.15 -43.98
N ALA A 127 -11.15 28.20 -43.06
CA ALA A 127 -11.97 27.01 -43.32
C ALA A 127 -12.13 26.22 -42.01
N SER A 128 -13.00 26.70 -41.11
CA SER A 128 -13.55 25.88 -40.04
C SER A 128 -15.02 26.24 -39.92
N ALA A 129 -15.77 25.79 -40.93
CA ALA A 129 -17.22 25.86 -40.96
C ALA A 129 -17.77 24.92 -39.87
N THR A 130 -18.44 25.52 -38.89
CA THR A 130 -19.62 24.98 -38.20
C THR A 130 -19.55 23.51 -37.75
N LEU A 131 -18.79 23.24 -36.68
CA LEU A 131 -19.23 22.27 -35.70
C LEU A 131 -20.44 22.89 -34.99
N ALA A 132 -21.64 22.51 -35.42
CA ALA A 132 -22.85 22.78 -34.69
C ALA A 132 -22.66 22.23 -33.26
N PHE A 133 -22.51 23.15 -32.31
CA PHE A 133 -22.60 22.87 -30.89
C PHE A 133 -24.04 22.44 -30.63
N THR A 134 -24.37 21.17 -30.84
CA THR A 134 -25.52 20.59 -30.16
C THR A 134 -25.13 20.54 -28.69
N PRO A 135 -25.79 21.31 -27.80
CA PRO A 135 -25.65 21.07 -26.38
C PRO A 135 -26.19 19.66 -26.17
N GLY A 136 -25.30 18.68 -26.09
CA GLY A 136 -25.64 17.35 -25.63
C GLY A 136 -26.14 17.54 -24.21
N THR A 137 -27.46 17.61 -24.06
CA THR A 137 -28.10 17.42 -22.78
C THR A 137 -27.73 16.00 -22.37
N ALA A 138 -26.67 15.87 -21.57
CA ALA A 138 -26.40 14.66 -20.84
C ALA A 138 -27.60 14.49 -19.89
N VAL A 139 -28.65 13.83 -20.38
CA VAL A 139 -29.76 13.38 -19.55
C VAL A 139 -29.12 12.41 -18.57
N SER A 140 -28.90 12.88 -17.34
CA SER A 140 -28.48 12.04 -16.24
C SER A 140 -29.59 11.03 -16.02
N ARG A 141 -29.42 9.83 -16.59
CA ARG A 141 -30.36 8.74 -16.44
C ARG A 141 -30.44 8.42 -14.95
N THR A 142 -31.61 8.60 -14.36
CA THR A 142 -31.87 8.22 -12.98
C THR A 142 -31.68 6.71 -12.86
N VAL A 143 -30.70 6.29 -12.05
CA VAL A 143 -30.43 4.87 -11.82
C VAL A 143 -31.39 4.38 -10.73
N SER A 144 -32.20 3.38 -11.03
CA SER A 144 -33.12 2.81 -10.05
C SER A 144 -32.39 1.95 -9.01
N LYS A 145 -32.99 1.78 -7.82
CA LYS A 145 -32.45 0.86 -6.79
C LYS A 145 -32.30 -0.57 -7.31
N GLY A 146 -33.23 -1.04 -8.14
CA GLY A 146 -33.17 -2.37 -8.75
C GLY A 146 -31.96 -2.54 -9.67
N GLU A 147 -31.65 -1.53 -10.49
CA GLU A 147 -30.47 -1.58 -11.36
C GLU A 147 -29.16 -1.54 -10.58
N VAL A 148 -29.12 -0.80 -9.46
CA VAL A 148 -27.98 -0.81 -8.54
C VAL A 148 -27.81 -2.21 -7.95
N ALA A 149 -28.88 -2.80 -7.41
CA ALA A 149 -28.86 -4.13 -6.79
C ALA A 149 -28.41 -5.21 -7.79
N GLU A 150 -28.97 -5.21 -9.00
CA GLU A 150 -28.56 -6.14 -10.07
C GLU A 150 -27.10 -5.94 -10.46
N THR A 151 -26.62 -4.70 -10.55
CA THR A 151 -25.22 -4.42 -10.87
C THR A 151 -24.28 -4.89 -9.77
N MET A 152 -24.61 -4.61 -8.50
CA MET A 152 -23.88 -5.13 -7.34
C MET A 152 -23.85 -6.66 -7.35
N LYS A 153 -24.99 -7.30 -7.65
CA LYS A 153 -25.09 -8.77 -7.68
C LYS A 153 -24.26 -9.38 -8.79
N ARG A 154 -24.28 -8.82 -10.01
CA ARG A 154 -23.43 -9.26 -11.12
C ARG A 154 -21.95 -9.14 -10.79
N ALA A 155 -21.52 -8.00 -10.25
CA ALA A 155 -20.13 -7.79 -9.83
C ALA A 155 -19.72 -8.82 -8.75
N THR A 156 -20.58 -9.04 -7.76
CA THR A 156 -20.31 -10.00 -6.67
C THR A 156 -20.24 -11.43 -7.18
N ARG A 157 -21.14 -11.84 -8.08
CA ARG A 157 -21.07 -13.16 -8.74
C ARG A 157 -19.76 -13.34 -9.47
N PHE A 158 -19.28 -12.34 -10.20
CA PHE A 158 -17.97 -12.40 -10.84
C PHE A 158 -16.84 -12.59 -9.82
N MET A 159 -16.82 -11.79 -8.75
CA MET A 159 -15.80 -11.93 -7.70
C MET A 159 -15.83 -13.32 -7.04
N VAL A 160 -17.00 -13.78 -6.63
CA VAL A 160 -17.18 -15.05 -5.87
C VAL A 160 -16.99 -16.28 -6.75
N GLU A 161 -17.47 -16.26 -7.99
CA GLU A 161 -17.54 -17.46 -8.84
C GLU A 161 -16.39 -17.54 -9.84
N LYS A 162 -15.71 -16.42 -10.14
CA LYS A 162 -14.62 -16.38 -11.14
C LYS A 162 -13.27 -15.99 -10.54
N LEU A 163 -13.21 -15.15 -9.50
CA LEU A 163 -11.93 -14.69 -8.92
C LEU A 163 -11.56 -15.38 -7.62
N ALA A 164 -12.52 -15.67 -6.75
CA ALA A 164 -12.24 -16.24 -5.45
C ALA A 164 -11.56 -17.62 -5.59
N TYR A 165 -10.52 -17.84 -4.79
CA TYR A 165 -9.91 -19.15 -4.62
C TYR A 165 -10.18 -19.63 -3.20
N ARG A 166 -11.02 -20.67 -3.07
CA ARG A 166 -11.52 -21.17 -1.77
C ARG A 166 -12.11 -20.08 -0.87
N GLY A 167 -12.73 -19.05 -1.47
CA GLY A 167 -13.31 -17.92 -0.74
C GLY A 167 -12.35 -16.78 -0.42
N GLY A 168 -11.05 -16.91 -0.71
CA GLY A 168 -10.09 -15.82 -0.54
C GLY A 168 -9.77 -15.07 -1.83
N TYR A 169 -9.13 -13.90 -1.65
CA TYR A 169 -8.94 -12.89 -2.69
C TYR A 169 -7.52 -12.34 -2.69
N LEU A 170 -7.12 -11.80 -3.84
CA LEU A 170 -5.85 -11.10 -4.11
C LEU A 170 -6.16 -9.66 -4.57
N TRP A 171 -5.13 -8.83 -4.70
CA TRP A 171 -5.28 -7.39 -4.97
C TRP A 171 -5.50 -7.11 -6.45
N SER A 172 -4.87 -7.87 -7.34
CA SER A 172 -4.88 -7.62 -8.77
C SER A 172 -4.80 -8.91 -9.56
N TYR A 173 -5.44 -8.89 -10.74
CA TYR A 173 -5.56 -10.03 -11.63
C TYR A 173 -5.40 -9.55 -13.07
N LEU A 174 -4.66 -10.28 -13.90
CA LEU A 174 -4.81 -10.10 -15.34
C LEU A 174 -6.23 -10.51 -15.78
N PRO A 175 -6.78 -9.96 -16.87
CA PRO A 175 -8.11 -10.33 -17.36
C PRO A 175 -8.25 -11.85 -17.64
N ASP A 176 -7.18 -12.47 -18.12
CA ASP A 176 -7.10 -13.92 -18.36
C ASP A 176 -6.74 -14.72 -17.09
N ARG A 177 -6.42 -14.03 -15.99
CA ARG A 177 -5.94 -14.58 -14.71
C ARG A 177 -4.69 -15.44 -14.87
N SER A 178 -3.87 -15.21 -15.91
CA SER A 178 -2.60 -15.93 -16.06
C SER A 178 -1.63 -15.58 -14.94
N ARG A 179 -1.66 -14.31 -14.49
CA ARG A 179 -0.89 -13.79 -13.35
C ARG A 179 -1.80 -13.02 -12.39
N VAL A 180 -1.47 -13.11 -11.11
CA VAL A 180 -2.24 -12.56 -10.00
C VAL A 180 -1.29 -12.02 -8.92
N TRP A 181 -1.73 -11.02 -8.16
CA TRP A 181 -0.87 -10.32 -7.20
C TRP A 181 -1.62 -10.00 -5.92
N GLY A 182 -0.98 -10.26 -4.79
CA GLY A 182 -1.20 -9.49 -3.57
C GLY A 182 -0.27 -8.28 -3.60
N GLU A 183 0.53 -8.12 -2.55
CA GLU A 183 1.65 -7.18 -2.56
C GLU A 183 2.75 -7.58 -3.54
N LEU A 184 2.96 -8.90 -3.68
CA LEU A 184 3.86 -9.51 -4.65
C LEU A 184 3.08 -10.44 -5.58
N GLU A 185 3.73 -10.87 -6.67
CA GLU A 185 3.16 -11.88 -7.56
C GLU A 185 2.84 -13.15 -6.76
N ALA A 186 1.61 -13.62 -6.91
CA ALA A 186 1.06 -14.72 -6.12
C ALA A 186 0.78 -15.91 -7.05
N TYR A 187 0.82 -17.11 -6.49
CA TYR A 187 0.27 -18.27 -7.16
C TYR A 187 -1.25 -18.27 -7.08
N LYS A 188 -1.90 -18.94 -8.02
CA LYS A 188 -3.38 -19.04 -8.07
C LYS A 188 -3.99 -19.75 -6.86
N THR A 189 -3.17 -20.49 -6.11
CA THR A 189 -3.54 -21.16 -4.86
C THR A 189 -3.43 -20.26 -3.62
N MET A 190 -2.91 -19.05 -3.78
CA MET A 190 -2.68 -18.11 -2.69
C MET A 190 -3.81 -17.10 -2.59
N VAL A 191 -4.04 -16.63 -1.37
CA VAL A 191 -4.96 -15.53 -1.05
C VAL A 191 -4.27 -14.59 -0.08
N TRP A 192 -4.53 -13.28 -0.21
CA TRP A 192 -3.89 -12.27 0.63
C TRP A 192 -4.73 -11.97 1.86
N VAL A 193 -4.07 -11.87 3.01
CA VAL A 193 -4.69 -11.51 4.29
C VAL A 193 -4.58 -10.01 4.50
N GLN A 194 -3.41 -9.44 4.21
CA GLN A 194 -3.13 -8.01 4.31
C GLN A 194 -4.12 -7.21 3.43
N PRO A 195 -4.70 -6.11 3.94
CA PRO A 195 -5.61 -5.26 3.19
C PRO A 195 -4.92 -4.54 2.03
N PRO A 196 -5.65 -4.27 0.92
CA PRO A 196 -7.00 -4.72 0.65
C PRO A 196 -7.02 -6.21 0.28
N GLY A 197 -7.59 -7.09 1.10
CA GLY A 197 -7.41 -8.54 0.95
C GLY A 197 -8.68 -9.33 1.18
N THR A 198 -8.52 -10.59 1.58
CA THR A 198 -9.63 -11.51 1.84
C THR A 198 -10.58 -10.96 2.92
N ALA A 199 -10.03 -10.41 4.01
CA ALA A 199 -10.83 -9.82 5.08
C ALA A 199 -11.65 -8.61 4.58
N THR A 200 -11.02 -7.73 3.80
CA THR A 200 -11.66 -6.54 3.20
C THR A 200 -12.85 -6.92 2.31
N MET A 201 -12.73 -7.97 1.50
CA MET A 201 -13.84 -8.47 0.68
C MET A 201 -14.97 -9.04 1.55
N GLY A 202 -14.64 -9.79 2.61
CA GLY A 202 -15.65 -10.30 3.55
C GLY A 202 -16.41 -9.18 4.25
N HIS A 203 -15.72 -8.10 4.65
CA HIS A 203 -16.34 -6.90 5.20
C HIS A 203 -17.32 -6.25 4.21
N LEU A 204 -16.88 -6.05 2.97
CA LEU A 204 -17.72 -5.50 1.89
C LEU A 204 -18.99 -6.33 1.67
N TYR A 205 -18.88 -7.66 1.73
CA TYR A 205 -20.03 -8.54 1.56
C TYR A 205 -20.99 -8.48 2.75
N LEU A 206 -20.50 -8.36 3.99
CA LEU A 206 -21.39 -8.13 5.14
C LEU A 206 -22.11 -6.78 5.05
N ASP A 207 -21.43 -5.74 4.57
CA ASP A 207 -22.05 -4.43 4.34
C ASP A 207 -23.13 -4.51 3.26
N ALA A 208 -22.85 -5.22 2.15
CA ALA A 208 -23.82 -5.47 1.09
C ALA A 208 -25.02 -6.31 1.56
N TYR A 209 -24.79 -7.32 2.41
CA TYR A 209 -25.85 -8.10 3.05
C TYR A 209 -26.74 -7.20 3.91
N SER A 210 -26.14 -6.38 4.78
CA SER A 210 -26.86 -5.45 5.65
C SER A 210 -27.69 -4.43 4.85
N ALA A 211 -27.17 -3.97 3.71
CA ALA A 211 -27.84 -2.98 2.88
C ALA A 211 -28.97 -3.55 2.01
N THR A 212 -28.92 -4.84 1.66
CA THR A 212 -29.84 -5.45 0.67
C THR A 212 -30.75 -6.54 1.22
N GLY A 213 -30.37 -7.17 2.34
CA GLY A 213 -31.02 -8.36 2.88
C GLY A 213 -30.78 -9.65 2.07
N ASP A 214 -29.97 -9.60 1.00
CA ASP A 214 -29.75 -10.74 0.10
C ASP A 214 -28.68 -11.69 0.67
N ASP A 215 -29.12 -12.89 1.09
CA ASP A 215 -28.27 -13.88 1.76
C ASP A 215 -27.06 -14.33 0.94
N TYR A 216 -27.05 -14.17 -0.38
CA TYR A 216 -25.86 -14.48 -1.19
C TYR A 216 -24.63 -13.68 -0.75
N TYR A 217 -24.81 -12.43 -0.33
CA TYR A 217 -23.72 -11.62 0.21
C TYR A 217 -23.24 -12.18 1.55
N TYR A 218 -24.15 -12.63 2.41
CA TYR A 218 -23.77 -13.33 3.64
C TYR A 218 -22.96 -14.60 3.35
N GLN A 219 -23.39 -15.42 2.39
CA GLN A 219 -22.65 -16.62 1.99
C GLN A 219 -21.28 -16.28 1.37
N ALA A 220 -21.16 -15.17 0.65
CA ALA A 220 -19.89 -14.68 0.14
C ALA A 220 -18.94 -14.26 1.28
N ALA A 221 -19.44 -13.54 2.28
CA ALA A 221 -18.69 -13.19 3.49
C ALA A 221 -18.27 -14.44 4.28
N ALA A 222 -19.15 -15.43 4.41
CA ALA A 222 -18.88 -16.71 5.06
C ALA A 222 -17.71 -17.44 4.42
N LYS A 223 -17.67 -17.51 3.09
CA LYS A 223 -16.56 -18.12 2.36
C LYS A 223 -15.23 -17.41 2.60
N ALA A 224 -15.23 -16.07 2.70
CA ALA A 224 -14.03 -15.31 3.03
C ALA A 224 -13.55 -15.59 4.47
N ALA A 225 -14.46 -15.64 5.43
CA ALA A 225 -14.14 -16.00 6.81
C ALA A 225 -13.61 -17.44 6.92
N GLU A 226 -14.22 -18.39 6.22
CA GLU A 226 -13.77 -19.79 6.16
C GLU A 226 -12.38 -19.91 5.54
N ALA A 227 -12.06 -19.14 4.50
CA ALA A 227 -10.73 -19.09 3.91
C ALA A 227 -9.68 -18.64 4.94
N LEU A 228 -9.99 -17.59 5.71
CA LEU A 228 -9.11 -17.11 6.78
C LEU A 228 -8.94 -18.17 7.88
N ILE A 229 -10.03 -18.80 8.35
CA ILE A 229 -9.95 -19.86 9.37
C ILE A 229 -9.11 -21.03 8.87
N ALA A 230 -9.26 -21.44 7.61
CA ALA A 230 -8.51 -22.53 7.02
C ALA A 230 -7.00 -22.26 6.94
N GLY A 231 -6.60 -20.99 6.79
CA GLY A 231 -5.20 -20.56 6.77
C GLY A 231 -4.66 -20.03 8.10
N GLN A 232 -5.44 -20.12 9.18
CA GLN A 232 -5.05 -19.57 10.48
C GLN A 232 -3.93 -20.38 11.12
N LEU A 233 -2.86 -19.71 11.56
CA LEU A 233 -1.70 -20.37 12.15
C LEU A 233 -2.04 -21.08 13.47
N PRO A 234 -1.26 -22.07 13.93
CA PRO A 234 -1.52 -22.82 15.17
C PRO A 234 -1.72 -21.93 16.40
N LYS A 235 -1.05 -20.78 16.42
CA LYS A 235 -1.12 -19.81 17.51
C LYS A 235 -2.29 -18.82 17.41
N GLY A 236 -3.00 -18.76 16.28
CA GLY A 236 -4.25 -18.04 16.11
C GLY A 236 -4.20 -16.77 15.26
N GLY A 237 -3.02 -16.22 14.97
CA GLY A 237 -2.87 -15.11 14.04
C GLY A 237 -2.68 -15.57 12.59
N TRP A 238 -2.36 -14.62 11.71
CA TRP A 238 -2.12 -14.84 10.28
C TRP A 238 -0.79 -14.26 9.83
N ASN A 239 -0.20 -14.89 8.82
CA ASN A 239 0.86 -14.28 8.01
C ASN A 239 0.21 -13.40 6.90
N TYR A 240 1.01 -12.70 6.08
CA TYR A 240 0.46 -11.78 5.06
C TYR A 240 -0.40 -12.47 3.99
N PHE A 241 -0.18 -13.76 3.75
CA PHE A 241 -0.95 -14.57 2.81
C PHE A 241 -1.18 -15.98 3.34
N ILE A 242 -2.12 -16.68 2.71
CA ILE A 242 -2.40 -18.10 2.89
C ILE A 242 -2.16 -18.79 1.55
N ASP A 243 -1.33 -19.82 1.51
CA ASP A 243 -1.14 -20.65 0.32
C ASP A 243 -1.77 -22.02 0.52
N PHE A 244 -2.87 -22.26 -0.21
CA PHE A 244 -3.57 -23.54 -0.18
C PHE A 244 -2.93 -24.60 -1.09
N GLY A 245 -1.84 -24.26 -1.81
CA GLY A 245 -1.00 -25.20 -2.54
C GLY A 245 -0.10 -26.04 -1.63
N GLY A 246 -0.12 -25.77 -0.32
CA GLY A 246 0.59 -26.52 0.71
C GLY A 246 2.05 -26.08 0.91
N PRO A 247 2.76 -26.67 1.90
CA PRO A 247 4.08 -26.21 2.32
C PRO A 247 5.13 -26.19 1.22
N ALA A 248 5.09 -27.16 0.28
CA ALA A 248 6.00 -27.20 -0.85
C ALA A 248 5.77 -26.02 -1.81
N SER A 249 4.51 -25.62 -2.04
CA SER A 249 4.16 -24.45 -2.84
C SER A 249 4.66 -23.17 -2.18
N THR A 250 4.41 -23.02 -0.88
CA THR A 250 4.89 -21.88 -0.09
C THR A 250 6.40 -21.77 -0.14
N LYS A 251 7.11 -22.89 0.07
CA LYS A 251 8.57 -22.93 0.00
C LYS A 251 9.08 -22.47 -1.36
N ARG A 252 8.52 -22.98 -2.46
CA ARG A 252 8.91 -22.54 -3.81
C ARG A 252 8.67 -21.05 -4.03
N TRP A 253 7.56 -20.51 -3.50
CA TRP A 253 7.26 -19.09 -3.61
C TRP A 253 8.34 -18.23 -2.94
N TYR A 254 8.73 -18.58 -1.70
CA TYR A 254 9.83 -17.91 -1.00
C TYR A 254 11.17 -18.08 -1.73
N ASP A 255 11.46 -19.28 -2.25
CA ASP A 255 12.70 -19.58 -3.00
C ASP A 255 12.80 -18.88 -4.37
N THR A 256 11.73 -18.24 -4.85
CA THR A 256 11.67 -17.61 -6.18
C THR A 256 11.21 -16.17 -6.15
N ILE A 257 9.95 -15.91 -5.78
CA ILE A 257 9.34 -14.58 -5.78
C ILE A 257 9.73 -13.84 -4.49
N GLY A 258 9.50 -14.47 -3.34
CA GLY A 258 9.72 -13.86 -2.03
C GLY A 258 11.17 -13.41 -1.79
N ARG A 259 12.17 -14.24 -2.14
CA ARG A 259 13.60 -13.87 -2.02
C ARG A 259 14.01 -12.63 -2.81
N ASN A 260 13.23 -12.21 -3.79
CA ASN A 260 13.49 -11.04 -4.63
C ASN A 260 12.65 -9.82 -4.22
N ALA A 261 11.96 -9.89 -3.08
CA ALA A 261 11.17 -8.79 -2.53
C ALA A 261 12.07 -7.66 -2.03
N TRP A 262 12.31 -6.67 -2.91
CA TRP A 262 13.12 -5.49 -2.62
C TRP A 262 12.32 -4.46 -1.82
N ARG A 263 12.82 -4.04 -0.65
CA ARG A 263 12.12 -3.15 0.30
C ARG A 263 10.82 -3.74 0.88
N MET A 264 10.70 -5.05 0.81
CA MET A 264 9.60 -5.88 1.29
C MET A 264 10.22 -7.14 1.92
N GLU A 265 11.22 -6.91 2.76
CA GLU A 265 12.08 -7.93 3.32
C GLU A 265 11.30 -8.97 4.15
N GLU A 266 10.11 -8.62 4.63
CA GLU A 266 9.12 -9.49 5.26
C GLU A 266 8.64 -10.66 4.37
N PHE A 267 8.85 -10.58 3.06
CA PHE A 267 8.54 -11.65 2.12
C PHE A 267 9.77 -12.49 1.73
N GLN A 268 10.96 -12.18 2.23
CA GLN A 268 12.16 -12.95 1.90
C GLN A 268 12.25 -14.27 2.66
N HIS A 269 11.59 -14.39 3.83
CA HIS A 269 11.69 -15.58 4.67
C HIS A 269 10.33 -16.00 5.24
N HIS A 270 10.12 -17.31 5.32
CA HIS A 270 8.97 -17.88 5.99
C HIS A 270 9.28 -18.16 7.47
N TRP A 271 8.91 -17.23 8.35
CA TRP A 271 9.15 -17.38 9.78
C TRP A 271 8.17 -18.29 10.51
N GLY A 272 7.05 -18.68 9.87
CA GLY A 272 6.03 -19.53 10.50
C GLY A 272 5.28 -18.86 11.67
N ASN A 273 5.41 -17.55 11.83
CA ASN A 273 4.69 -16.76 12.82
C ASN A 273 3.66 -15.83 12.16
N ALA A 274 2.80 -15.25 12.99
CA ALA A 274 1.80 -14.30 12.56
C ALA A 274 2.33 -12.86 12.66
N THR A 275 1.64 -11.95 11.99
CA THR A 275 1.98 -10.53 11.95
C THR A 275 0.75 -9.65 12.25
N PHE A 276 0.98 -8.60 13.03
CA PHE A 276 0.08 -7.47 13.19
C PHE A 276 0.36 -6.37 12.16
N ASP A 277 1.51 -6.44 11.50
CA ASP A 277 1.89 -5.50 10.46
C ASP A 277 0.86 -5.40 9.35
N ASP A 278 0.69 -4.19 8.83
CA ASP A 278 -0.30 -3.85 7.81
C ASP A 278 -1.66 -4.49 8.06
N GLN A 279 -2.09 -4.49 9.32
CA GLN A 279 -3.40 -4.96 9.75
C GLN A 279 -3.71 -6.43 9.39
N GLY A 280 -2.72 -7.27 9.07
CA GLY A 280 -2.96 -8.65 8.62
C GLY A 280 -3.81 -9.45 9.61
N THR A 281 -3.32 -9.63 10.85
CA THR A 281 -4.13 -10.28 11.89
C THR A 281 -5.31 -9.42 12.35
N GLY A 282 -5.14 -8.09 12.39
CA GLY A 282 -6.16 -7.15 12.88
C GLY A 282 -7.46 -7.16 12.06
N GLU A 283 -7.36 -7.15 10.73
CA GLU A 283 -8.53 -7.17 9.84
C GLU A 283 -9.16 -8.56 9.77
N ALA A 284 -8.33 -9.61 9.78
CA ALA A 284 -8.85 -10.98 9.82
C ALA A 284 -9.71 -11.21 11.07
N ILE A 285 -9.25 -10.81 12.27
CA ILE A 285 -10.04 -10.97 13.50
C ILE A 285 -11.29 -10.08 13.49
N ARG A 286 -11.21 -8.84 12.98
CA ARG A 286 -12.39 -7.96 12.83
C ARG A 286 -13.47 -8.63 11.97
N LEU A 287 -13.10 -9.29 10.87
CA LEU A 287 -14.08 -10.01 10.04
C LEU A 287 -14.71 -11.18 10.80
N LEU A 288 -13.91 -11.98 11.51
CA LEU A 288 -14.43 -13.10 12.30
C LEU A 288 -15.40 -12.63 13.40
N ILE A 289 -15.11 -11.50 14.05
CA ILE A 289 -16.02 -10.88 15.03
C ILE A 289 -17.34 -10.50 14.35
N ARG A 290 -17.28 -9.75 13.24
CA ARG A 290 -18.47 -9.27 12.55
C ARG A 290 -19.36 -10.41 12.05
N ILE A 291 -18.79 -11.42 11.40
CA ILE A 291 -19.59 -12.52 10.86
C ILE A 291 -20.18 -13.42 11.96
N TYR A 292 -19.44 -13.61 13.06
CA TYR A 292 -19.95 -14.35 14.21
C TYR A 292 -21.05 -13.56 14.93
N ALA A 293 -20.93 -12.23 15.04
CA ALA A 293 -21.96 -11.39 15.65
C ALA A 293 -23.28 -11.42 14.86
N GLU A 294 -23.22 -11.54 13.53
CA GLU A 294 -24.38 -11.52 12.64
C GLU A 294 -25.38 -12.66 12.91
N LYS A 295 -24.90 -13.91 12.96
CA LYS A 295 -25.78 -15.11 13.12
C LYS A 295 -25.35 -16.09 14.22
N ARG A 296 -24.23 -15.82 14.91
CA ARG A 296 -23.64 -16.67 15.97
C ARG A 296 -23.37 -18.12 15.54
N GLU A 297 -23.07 -18.32 14.26
CA GLU A 297 -22.81 -19.66 13.73
C GLU A 297 -21.56 -20.30 14.36
N ARG A 298 -21.71 -21.53 14.83
CA ARG A 298 -20.63 -22.27 15.52
C ARG A 298 -19.39 -22.48 14.67
N ARG A 299 -19.51 -22.54 13.33
CA ARG A 299 -18.39 -22.73 12.41
C ARG A 299 -17.32 -21.64 12.50
N PHE A 300 -17.69 -20.41 12.88
CA PHE A 300 -16.74 -19.30 13.03
C PHE A 300 -16.14 -19.21 14.43
N LYS A 301 -16.81 -19.79 15.43
CA LYS A 301 -16.43 -19.66 16.84
C LYS A 301 -15.02 -20.17 17.13
N ALA A 302 -14.67 -21.34 16.61
CA ALA A 302 -13.35 -21.93 16.87
C ALA A 302 -12.20 -21.05 16.36
N GLY A 303 -12.34 -20.50 15.14
CA GLY A 303 -11.34 -19.60 14.58
C GLY A 303 -11.27 -18.26 15.32
N LEU A 304 -12.43 -17.71 15.72
CA LEU A 304 -12.51 -16.48 16.49
C LEU A 304 -11.87 -16.64 17.88
N ASP A 305 -12.20 -17.71 18.62
CA ASP A 305 -11.64 -17.97 19.94
C ASP A 305 -10.11 -18.10 19.87
N LYS A 306 -9.60 -18.76 18.82
CA LYS A 306 -8.17 -18.89 18.57
C LYS A 306 -7.50 -17.54 18.29
N ALA A 307 -8.17 -16.67 17.53
CA ALA A 307 -7.68 -15.32 17.24
C ALA A 307 -7.67 -14.45 18.51
N ILE A 308 -8.72 -14.51 19.33
CA ILE A 308 -8.78 -13.80 20.63
C ILE A 308 -7.64 -14.30 21.53
N GLY A 309 -7.45 -15.62 21.62
CA GLY A 309 -6.34 -16.21 22.36
C GLY A 309 -4.98 -15.72 21.87
N PHE A 310 -4.80 -15.57 20.55
CA PHE A 310 -3.59 -14.98 19.97
C PHE A 310 -3.36 -13.53 20.42
N ILE A 311 -4.39 -12.67 20.37
CA ILE A 311 -4.28 -11.27 20.80
C ILE A 311 -3.84 -11.19 22.26
N LEU A 312 -4.50 -11.95 23.14
CA LEU A 312 -4.20 -11.93 24.57
C LEU A 312 -2.81 -12.51 24.87
N ALA A 313 -2.43 -13.61 24.22
CA ALA A 313 -1.14 -14.26 24.44
C ALA A 313 0.06 -13.48 23.88
N SER A 314 -0.17 -12.59 22.91
CA SER A 314 0.87 -11.77 22.28
C SER A 314 1.02 -10.38 22.90
N GLN A 315 0.19 -10.03 23.88
CA GLN A 315 0.30 -8.74 24.57
C GLN A 315 1.57 -8.68 25.43
N LEU A 316 2.31 -7.59 25.28
CA LEU A 316 3.53 -7.29 26.05
C LEU A 316 3.17 -6.71 27.42
N PRO A 317 4.09 -6.74 28.42
CA PRO A 317 3.83 -6.20 29.76
C PRO A 317 3.44 -4.71 29.80
N ASN A 318 3.82 -3.94 28.77
CA ASN A 318 3.45 -2.53 28.63
C ASN A 318 2.08 -2.31 27.97
N GLY A 319 1.32 -3.38 27.71
CA GLY A 319 0.02 -3.34 27.04
C GLY A 319 0.06 -3.27 25.52
N GLY A 320 1.24 -3.14 24.90
CA GLY A 320 1.41 -3.13 23.44
C GLY A 320 1.48 -4.53 22.82
N TRP A 321 1.55 -4.58 21.50
CA TRP A 321 1.74 -5.81 20.73
C TRP A 321 3.02 -5.72 19.89
N PRO A 322 3.76 -6.83 19.73
CA PRO A 322 4.89 -6.86 18.81
C PRO A 322 4.38 -6.82 17.36
N GLN A 323 5.23 -6.43 16.41
CA GLN A 323 4.87 -6.51 14.99
C GLN A 323 4.59 -7.96 14.55
N ARG A 324 5.36 -8.94 15.06
CA ARG A 324 5.18 -10.37 14.79
C ARG A 324 5.17 -11.21 16.07
N TRP A 325 4.36 -12.27 16.09
CA TRP A 325 4.31 -13.23 17.20
C TRP A 325 3.91 -14.64 16.74
N PRO A 326 4.46 -15.73 17.32
CA PRO A 326 5.53 -15.76 18.30
C PRO A 326 6.87 -15.21 17.79
N ARG A 327 7.75 -14.85 18.72
CA ARG A 327 9.12 -14.45 18.41
C ARG A 327 9.87 -15.60 17.74
N VAL A 328 10.59 -15.30 16.67
CA VAL A 328 11.39 -16.30 15.95
C VAL A 328 12.86 -16.17 16.37
N PRO A 329 13.47 -17.25 16.89
CA PRO A 329 14.91 -17.27 17.14
C PRO A 329 15.67 -16.99 15.83
N ALA A 330 16.64 -16.07 15.87
CA ALA A 330 17.39 -15.64 14.68
C ALA A 330 16.52 -15.08 13.52
N GLY A 331 15.32 -14.51 13.81
CA GLY A 331 14.42 -13.88 12.82
C GLY A 331 14.94 -12.61 12.14
N GLY A 332 16.25 -12.40 12.17
CA GLY A 332 16.92 -11.23 11.64
C GLY A 332 17.05 -11.24 10.13
N LEU A 333 17.40 -10.09 9.57
CA LEU A 333 17.56 -9.91 8.14
C LEU A 333 18.91 -9.30 7.81
N HIS A 334 19.56 -9.82 6.76
CA HIS A 334 20.91 -9.42 6.33
C HIS A 334 21.96 -9.49 7.46
N GLY A 335 21.84 -10.46 8.36
CA GLY A 335 22.76 -10.63 9.50
C GLY A 335 22.51 -9.68 10.67
N HIS A 336 21.50 -8.82 10.59
CA HIS A 336 21.06 -7.99 11.72
C HIS A 336 19.98 -8.71 12.52
N PRO A 337 19.95 -8.56 13.86
CA PRO A 337 18.89 -9.12 14.67
C PRO A 337 17.52 -8.56 14.24
N ASP A 338 16.48 -9.38 14.42
CA ASP A 338 15.11 -8.92 14.25
C ASP A 338 14.88 -7.69 15.14
N TYR A 339 14.30 -6.61 14.62
CA TYR A 339 13.99 -5.43 15.43
C TYR A 339 12.95 -5.76 16.51
N THR A 340 12.19 -6.86 16.38
CA THR A 340 11.33 -7.37 17.46
C THR A 340 12.12 -8.04 18.59
N ALA A 341 13.42 -8.33 18.40
CA ALA A 341 14.27 -8.96 19.40
C ALA A 341 14.75 -8.01 20.52
N SER A 342 14.56 -6.70 20.38
CA SER A 342 15.11 -5.68 21.28
C SER A 342 14.23 -5.30 22.47
N SER A 343 13.20 -6.07 22.79
CA SER A 343 12.49 -5.94 24.08
C SER A 343 12.87 -7.07 25.03
N PRO A 344 14.11 -7.11 25.58
CA PRO A 344 14.28 -7.69 26.89
C PRO A 344 13.56 -6.78 27.89
N SER A 345 12.84 -7.40 28.81
CA SER A 345 12.47 -6.78 30.08
C SER A 345 13.61 -5.91 30.59
N THR A 346 13.29 -4.68 30.96
CA THR A 346 14.16 -3.64 31.55
C THR A 346 14.73 -2.63 30.55
N THR A 347 14.35 -1.37 30.78
CA THR A 347 14.81 -0.10 30.18
C THR A 347 14.23 0.33 28.83
N ALA A 348 13.44 1.40 28.90
CA ALA A 348 12.66 2.02 27.82
C ALA A 348 13.53 2.80 26.81
N SER A 349 13.17 2.67 25.53
CA SER A 349 13.09 3.80 24.60
C SER A 349 12.11 3.41 23.49
N SER A 350 10.89 3.93 23.59
CA SER A 350 9.73 3.57 22.78
C SER A 350 9.82 4.07 21.34
N THR A 351 9.70 3.16 20.38
CA THR A 351 9.06 3.43 19.08
C THR A 351 7.82 2.55 19.02
N THR A 352 6.74 3.04 19.62
CA THR A 352 5.43 2.39 19.58
C THR A 352 4.72 2.82 18.29
N ILE A 353 4.43 1.88 17.39
CA ILE A 353 3.40 2.10 16.36
C ILE A 353 2.07 1.82 17.06
N SER A 354 1.35 2.89 17.40
CA SER A 354 0.02 2.80 17.98
C SER A 354 -0.97 2.46 16.88
N MET A 355 -1.68 1.33 17.00
CA MET A 355 -2.91 1.11 16.25
C MET A 355 -4.06 1.78 17.01
N CYS A 356 -4.67 2.82 16.45
CA CYS A 356 -5.99 3.28 16.90
C CYS A 356 -7.10 2.46 16.23
N CYS A 357 -8.14 2.16 17.01
CA CYS A 357 -9.29 1.33 16.68
C CYS A 357 -10.11 1.82 15.49
#